data_AF-A0A232F1Q9-F1
#
_entry.id   AF-A0A232F1Q9-F1
#
_cell.length_a   1.000
_cell.length_b   1.000
_cell.length_c   1.000
_cell.angle_alpha   90.00
_cell.angle_beta   90.00
_cell.angle_gamma   90.00
#
_symmetry.space_group_name_H-M   'P 1'
#
loop_
_entity.id
_entity.type
_entity.pdbx_description
1 polymer ?
#
loop_
_entity_poly.entity_id
_entity_poly.type
_entity_poly.pdbx_seq_one_letter_code
_entity_poly.pdbx_strand_id
1 'polypeptide(L)'
;MPEYVKGVEVKTVPFDPRFPNQNQTRHCYQSYLDFHRCSKVRGENYEACQYFKKCYETMCPQDWVEKWDEQVAENRFPGNI
;
A
#
# COMPACT_ATOMS: atom_id res chain seq x y z
N MET A 1 7.29 -3.29 -38.57
CA MET A 1 6.06 -3.38 -37.76
C MET A 1 6.52 -3.74 -36.36
N PRO A 2 6.27 -2.90 -35.32
CA PRO A 2 6.82 -3.16 -34.00
C PRO A 2 6.18 -4.41 -33.38
N GLU A 3 6.99 -5.13 -32.62
CA GLU A 3 6.70 -6.44 -32.03
C GLU A 3 5.49 -6.39 -31.07
N TYR A 4 4.62 -7.40 -31.18
CA TYR A 4 3.46 -7.61 -30.32
C TYR A 4 3.94 -7.99 -28.90
N VAL A 5 3.88 -7.03 -27.97
CA VAL A 5 4.15 -7.28 -26.55
C VAL A 5 3.04 -8.19 -26.00
N LYS A 6 3.41 -9.43 -25.70
CA LYS A 6 2.56 -10.44 -25.06
C LYS A 6 1.87 -9.82 -23.83
N GLY A 7 0.53 -9.89 -23.81
CA GLY A 7 -0.35 -9.09 -22.95
C GLY A 7 0.04 -9.08 -21.47
N VAL A 8 0.31 -7.87 -20.95
CA VAL A 8 0.41 -7.60 -19.51
C VAL A 8 -1.00 -7.66 -18.94
N GLU A 9 -1.24 -8.58 -18.00
CA GLU A 9 -2.50 -8.66 -17.28
C GLU A 9 -2.58 -7.48 -16.29
N VAL A 10 -3.30 -6.42 -16.67
CA VAL A 10 -3.43 -5.21 -15.87
C VAL A 10 -4.33 -5.51 -14.66
N LYS A 11 -3.70 -5.76 -13.49
CA LYS A 11 -4.39 -6.04 -12.22
C LYS A 11 -4.11 -4.95 -11.19
N THR A 12 -5.17 -4.27 -10.76
CA THR A 12 -5.15 -3.29 -9.67
C THR A 12 -5.61 -3.88 -8.34
N VAL A 13 -5.74 -3.06 -7.31
CA VAL A 13 -6.24 -3.42 -5.98
C VAL A 13 -7.71 -3.87 -6.09
N PRO A 14 -8.09 -5.01 -5.47
CA PRO A 14 -9.48 -5.45 -5.48
C PRO A 14 -10.38 -4.57 -4.60
N PHE A 15 -11.69 -4.66 -4.79
CA PHE A 15 -12.66 -4.01 -3.93
C PHE A 15 -12.60 -4.60 -2.50
N ASP A 16 -12.45 -3.72 -1.49
CA ASP A 16 -12.49 -4.09 -0.09
C ASP A 16 -13.85 -3.71 0.53
N PRO A 17 -14.67 -4.70 0.96
CA PRO A 17 -15.97 -4.44 1.59
C PRO A 17 -15.92 -3.60 2.87
N ARG A 18 -14.76 -3.46 3.52
CA ARG A 18 -14.58 -2.59 4.69
C ARG A 18 -14.64 -1.11 4.32
N PHE A 19 -14.37 -0.78 3.06
CA PHE A 19 -14.33 0.59 2.53
C PHE A 19 -15.26 0.74 1.31
N PRO A 20 -16.60 0.57 1.47
CA PRO A 20 -17.53 0.54 0.34
C PRO A 20 -17.87 1.94 -0.22
N ASN A 21 -17.54 2.99 0.53
CA ASN A 21 -17.89 4.37 0.19
C ASN A 21 -16.87 5.00 -0.79
N GLN A 22 -17.25 6.09 -1.44
CA GLN A 22 -16.37 6.82 -2.37
C GLN A 22 -15.08 7.35 -1.72
N ASN A 23 -15.12 7.66 -0.42
CA ASN A 23 -13.93 8.12 0.30
C ASN A 23 -12.99 6.94 0.63
N GLN A 24 -11.94 6.78 -0.17
CA GLN A 24 -10.93 5.73 -0.03
C GLN A 24 -9.71 6.13 0.82
N THR A 25 -9.73 7.31 1.47
CA THR A 25 -8.63 7.81 2.31
C THR A 25 -8.25 6.81 3.40
N ARG A 26 -9.25 6.22 4.06
CA ARG A 26 -9.03 5.21 5.12
C ARG A 26 -8.49 3.89 4.57
N HIS A 27 -8.83 3.53 3.34
CA HIS A 27 -8.33 2.31 2.71
C HIS A 27 -6.83 2.42 2.42
N CYS A 28 -6.40 3.56 1.86
CA CYS A 28 -4.99 3.90 1.68
C CYS A 28 -4.23 3.89 3.03
N TYR A 29 -4.71 4.66 4.01
CA TYR A 29 -4.04 4.78 5.30
C TYR A 29 -3.94 3.44 6.05
N GLN A 30 -5.01 2.64 6.07
CA GLN A 30 -5.00 1.33 6.71
C GLN A 30 -4.03 0.36 6.02
N SER A 31 -3.96 0.39 4.69
CA SER A 31 -3.04 -0.47 3.92
C SER A 31 -1.57 -0.13 4.23
N TYR A 32 -1.24 1.15 4.39
CA TYR A 32 0.10 1.59 4.81
C TYR A 32 0.44 1.07 6.21
N LEU A 33 -0.45 1.26 7.19
CA LEU A 33 -0.25 0.75 8.55
C LEU A 33 -0.07 -0.78 8.58
N ASP A 34 -0.91 -1.50 7.84
CA ASP A 34 -0.88 -2.97 7.81
C ASP A 34 0.41 -3.49 7.20
N PHE A 35 0.96 -2.81 6.19
CA PHE A 35 2.29 -3.14 5.65
C PHE A 35 3.39 -3.04 6.72
N HIS A 36 3.48 -1.91 7.43
CA HIS A 36 4.52 -1.71 8.44
C HIS A 36 4.37 -2.67 9.63
N ARG A 37 3.14 -2.91 10.10
CA ARG A 37 2.88 -3.91 11.15
C ARG A 37 3.26 -5.32 10.72
N CYS A 38 2.90 -5.69 9.49
CA CYS A 38 3.20 -7.00 8.92
C CYS A 38 4.71 -7.19 8.79
N SER A 39 5.41 -6.18 8.28
CA SER A 39 6.88 -6.16 8.15
C SER A 39 7.57 -6.32 9.52
N LYS A 40 7.07 -5.63 10.55
CA LYS A 40 7.62 -5.71 11.91
C LYS A 40 7.46 -7.08 12.57
N VAL A 41 6.34 -7.78 12.33
CA VAL A 41 6.04 -9.08 12.95
C VAL A 41 6.64 -10.25 12.17
N ARG A 42 6.57 -10.22 10.83
CA ARG A 42 6.92 -11.38 9.97
C ARG A 42 8.16 -11.17 9.10
N GLY A 43 8.71 -9.94 9.06
CA GLY A 43 9.80 -9.56 8.16
C GLY A 43 9.32 -9.14 6.77
N GLU A 44 10.17 -8.39 6.07
CA GLU A 44 9.86 -7.74 4.78
C GLU A 44 9.53 -8.71 3.64
N ASN A 45 9.99 -9.97 3.73
CA ASN A 45 9.87 -10.96 2.65
C ASN A 45 8.61 -11.82 2.71
N TYR A 46 7.67 -11.54 3.63
CA TYR A 46 6.45 -12.33 3.72
C TYR A 46 5.46 -11.93 2.61
N GLU A 47 5.05 -12.89 1.79
CA GLU A 47 4.20 -12.66 0.61
C GLU A 47 2.90 -11.92 0.94
N ALA A 48 2.29 -12.18 2.09
CA ALA A 48 1.07 -11.46 2.46
C ALA A 48 1.32 -9.98 2.84
N CYS A 49 2.53 -9.62 3.26
CA CYS A 49 2.87 -8.21 3.48
C CYS A 49 3.01 -7.47 2.14
N GLN A 50 3.47 -8.15 1.09
CA GLN A 50 3.59 -7.55 -0.25
C GLN A 50 2.22 -7.18 -0.84
N TYR A 51 1.14 -7.87 -0.45
CA TYR A 51 -0.22 -7.48 -0.81
C TYR A 51 -0.52 -6.06 -0.31
N PHE A 52 -0.27 -5.78 0.97
CA PHE A 52 -0.50 -4.44 1.54
C PHE A 52 0.40 -3.39 0.91
N LYS A 53 1.63 -3.77 0.55
CA LYS A 53 2.56 -2.91 -0.20
C LYS A 53 1.96 -2.46 -1.53
N LYS A 54 1.52 -3.41 -2.34
CA LYS A 54 0.85 -3.13 -3.61
C LYS A 54 -0.39 -2.26 -3.41
N CYS A 55 -1.17 -2.51 -2.36
CA CYS A 55 -2.38 -1.76 -2.07
C CYS A 55 -2.09 -0.27 -1.83
N TYR A 56 -1.20 0.06 -0.88
CA TYR A 56 -0.94 1.48 -0.59
C TYR A 56 -0.20 2.18 -1.73
N GLU A 57 0.73 1.51 -2.43
CA GLU A 57 1.43 2.08 -3.59
C GLU A 57 0.48 2.44 -4.74
N THR A 58 -0.60 1.69 -4.91
CA THR A 58 -1.57 1.92 -5.99
C THR A 58 -2.62 2.97 -5.61
N MET A 59 -3.05 3.02 -4.35
CA MET A 59 -4.17 3.86 -3.92
C MET A 59 -3.75 5.19 -3.30
N CYS A 60 -2.60 5.24 -2.64
CA CYS A 60 -2.16 6.43 -1.93
C CYS A 60 -1.52 7.44 -2.88
N PRO A 61 -1.80 8.75 -2.71
CA PRO A 61 -0.99 9.79 -3.31
C PRO A 61 0.47 9.66 -2.89
N GLN A 62 1.41 9.77 -3.82
CA GLN A 62 2.83 9.61 -3.54
C GLN A 62 3.33 10.62 -2.49
N ASP A 63 2.87 11.87 -2.56
CA ASP A 63 3.16 12.92 -1.57
C ASP A 63 2.79 12.55 -0.13
N TRP A 64 1.79 11.67 0.06
CA TRP A 64 1.39 11.22 1.39
C TRP A 64 2.33 10.13 1.90
N VAL A 65 2.68 9.18 1.03
CA VAL A 65 3.59 8.09 1.35
C VAL A 65 4.96 8.65 1.73
N GLU A 66 5.51 9.56 0.93
CA GLU A 66 6.81 10.19 1.22
C GLU A 66 6.81 10.91 2.57
N LYS A 67 5.75 11.68 2.88
CA LYS A 67 5.62 12.35 4.18
C LYS A 67 5.47 11.37 5.34
N TRP A 68 4.76 10.26 5.15
CA TRP A 68 4.63 9.25 6.19
C TRP A 68 5.96 8.50 6.39
N ASP A 69 6.68 8.18 5.32
CA ASP A 69 7.99 7.54 5.39
C ASP A 69 8.99 8.41 6.15
N GLU A 70 9.04 9.73 5.87
CA GLU A 70 9.83 10.70 6.65
C GLU A 70 9.45 10.69 8.13
N GLN A 71 8.14 10.73 8.45
CA GLN A 71 7.66 10.71 9.82
C GLN A 71 8.00 9.40 10.55
N VAL A 72 8.02 8.28 9.83
CA VAL A 72 8.42 6.97 10.37
C VAL A 72 9.92 6.95 10.64
N ALA A 73 10.75 7.45 9.71
CA ALA A 73 12.19 7.57 9.91
C ALA A 73 12.56 8.49 11.09
N GLU A 74 11.81 9.58 11.27
CA GLU A 74 11.97 10.54 12.37
C GLU A 74 11.29 10.08 13.69
N ASN A 75 10.67 8.89 13.72
CA ASN A 75 9.92 8.36 14.88
C ASN A 75 8.81 9.29 15.40
N ARG A 76 8.22 10.11 14.53
CA ARG A 76 7.12 11.05 14.86
C ARG A 76 5.77 10.70 14.23
N PHE A 77 5.69 9.55 13.56
CA PHE A 77 4.47 9.11 12.93
C PHE A 77 3.36 8.83 13.98
N PRO A 78 2.15 9.39 13.85
CA PRO A 78 1.11 9.29 14.87
C PRO A 78 0.36 7.95 14.87
N GLY A 79 0.52 7.14 13.81
CA GLY A 79 -0.13 5.83 13.71
C GLY A 79 0.63 4.75 14.47
N ASN A 80 -0.10 3.76 15.00
CA ASN A 80 0.50 2.62 15.68
C ASN A 80 1.01 1.59 14.67
N ILE A 81 2.34 1.47 14.53
CA ILE A 81 3.08 0.60 13.61
C ILE A 81 4.10 -0.31 14.32
#